data_AF-A0A957QWU6-F1
#
_entry.id   AF-A0A957QWU6-F1
#
_cell.length_a   1.000
_cell.length_b   1.000
_cell.length_c   1.000
_cell.angle_alpha   90.00
_cell.angle_beta   90.00
_cell.angle_gamma   90.00
#
_symmetry.space_group_name_H-M   'P 1'
#
loop_
_entity.id
_entity.type
_entity.pdbx_description
1 polymer ?
#
loop_
_entity_poly.entity_id
_entity_poly.type
_entity_poly.pdbx_seq_one_letter_code
_entity_poly.pdbx_strand_id
1 'polypeptide(L)'
;ANEAYRLATRGSAELGAALYYNDQPPEMVLYQALAHAALGNPDRAGAICKMLVDYGETHAGDEVKMDYFAVSLPDFVVFEDDLARRNLIHCRTMAGLGYLGLGEVDAAVSAFDAALALDPAHLGATLHRNEAAKLHKTAIGVTSQNV
;
A
#
# COMPACT_ATOMS: atom_id res chain seq x y z
N ALA A 1 -7.69 24.14 0.86
CA ALA A 1 -7.38 22.87 0.18
C ALA A 1 -5.90 22.79 -0.22
N ASN A 2 -5.41 23.67 -1.12
CA ASN A 2 -4.02 23.58 -1.63
C ASN A 2 -2.93 23.62 -0.55
N GLU A 3 -3.09 24.42 0.50
CA GLU A 3 -2.10 24.45 1.59
C GLU A 3 -2.05 23.12 2.37
N ALA A 4 -3.21 22.48 2.60
CA ALA A 4 -3.26 21.17 3.23
C ALA A 4 -2.59 20.09 2.37
N TYR A 5 -2.78 20.13 1.04
CA TYR A 5 -2.08 19.21 0.14
C TYR A 5 -0.56 19.44 0.15
N ARG A 6 -0.10 20.71 0.17
CA ARG A 6 1.34 21.01 0.29
C ARG A 6 1.94 20.54 1.61
N LEU A 7 1.17 20.53 2.69
CA LEU A 7 1.62 19.96 3.96
C LEU A 7 1.69 18.43 3.86
N ALA A 8 0.70 17.80 3.22
CA ALA A 8 0.68 16.35 3.03
C ALA A 8 1.87 15.83 2.19
N THR A 9 2.43 16.63 1.27
CA THR A 9 3.63 16.24 0.50
C THR A 9 4.96 16.32 1.28
N ARG A 10 4.98 16.80 2.53
CA ARG A 10 6.22 17.07 3.30
C ARG A 10 6.72 15.90 4.17
N GLY A 11 6.17 14.70 4.00
CA GLY A 11 6.62 13.50 4.72
C GLY A 11 7.73 12.73 3.99
N SER A 12 8.30 11.72 4.66
CA SER A 12 9.20 10.77 4.00
C SER A 12 8.41 9.89 3.04
N ALA A 13 9.00 9.59 1.88
CA ALA A 13 8.52 8.60 0.93
C ALA A 13 9.39 7.33 0.96
N GLU A 14 10.24 7.19 1.98
CA GLU A 14 11.03 5.98 2.19
C GLU A 14 10.12 4.79 2.44
N LEU A 15 10.39 3.71 1.70
CA LEU A 15 9.68 2.45 1.84
C LEU A 15 10.56 1.49 2.63
N GLY A 16 9.98 0.86 3.64
CA GLY A 16 10.65 -0.10 4.49
C GLY A 16 9.70 -1.25 4.85
N ALA A 17 10.29 -2.35 5.28
CA ALA A 17 9.52 -3.45 5.85
C ALA A 17 8.90 -2.94 7.16
N ALA A 18 7.62 -3.22 7.39
CA ALA A 18 6.93 -2.83 8.63
C ALA A 18 7.34 -3.76 9.79
N LEU A 19 8.59 -3.61 10.24
CA LEU A 19 9.22 -4.45 11.26
C LEU A 19 9.18 -3.78 12.64
N TYR A 20 9.12 -2.46 12.67
CA TYR A 20 9.17 -1.65 13.88
C TYR A 20 7.91 -0.82 14.03
N TYR A 21 7.50 -0.59 15.28
CA TYR A 21 6.30 0.18 15.59
C TYR A 21 6.33 1.66 15.12
N ASN A 22 7.51 2.18 14.80
CA ASN A 22 7.72 3.54 14.27
C ASN A 22 7.74 3.61 12.74
N ASP A 23 7.68 2.46 12.05
CA ASP A 23 7.76 2.46 10.60
C ASP A 23 6.53 3.17 10.01
N GLN A 24 6.79 4.02 9.02
CA GLN A 24 5.74 4.82 8.41
C GLN A 24 4.78 3.90 7.65
N PRO A 25 3.46 3.96 7.92
CA PRO A 25 2.51 3.09 7.24
C PRO A 25 2.46 3.44 5.74
N PRO A 26 2.36 2.43 4.86
CA PRO A 26 2.46 2.63 3.40
C PRO A 26 1.32 3.50 2.84
N GLU A 27 0.17 3.56 3.54
CA GLU A 27 -0.94 4.45 3.20
C GLU A 27 -0.53 5.92 3.20
N MET A 28 0.42 6.32 4.07
CA MET A 28 0.91 7.70 4.10
C MET A 28 1.65 8.07 2.81
N VAL A 29 2.35 7.11 2.20
CA VAL A 29 3.03 7.31 0.92
C VAL A 29 2.02 7.41 -0.23
N LEU A 30 0.95 6.62 -0.20
CA LEU A 30 -0.18 6.78 -1.14
C LEU A 30 -0.80 8.18 -1.01
N TYR A 31 -1.05 8.68 0.20
CA TYR A 31 -1.64 10.00 0.39
C TYR A 31 -0.73 11.15 -0.07
N GLN A 32 0.60 10.98 0.00
CA GLN A 32 1.53 11.92 -0.64
C GLN A 32 1.36 11.94 -2.17
N ALA A 33 1.24 10.76 -2.80
CA ALA A 33 0.98 10.68 -4.23
C ALA A 33 -0.33 11.39 -4.61
N LEU A 34 -1.41 11.13 -3.87
CA LEU A 34 -2.71 11.78 -4.10
C LEU A 34 -2.65 13.30 -3.88
N ALA A 35 -1.89 13.77 -2.89
CA ALA A 35 -1.66 15.19 -2.67
C ALA A 35 -0.88 15.84 -3.82
N HIS A 36 0.14 15.15 -4.37
CA HIS A 36 0.86 15.61 -5.56
C HIS A 36 -0.05 15.70 -6.78
N ALA A 37 -0.92 14.69 -6.99
CA ALA A 37 -1.91 14.70 -8.05
C ALA A 37 -2.88 15.90 -7.90
N ALA A 38 -3.40 16.14 -6.69
CA ALA A 38 -4.29 17.26 -6.39
C ALA A 38 -3.63 18.64 -6.58
N LEU A 39 -2.29 18.73 -6.46
CA LEU A 39 -1.51 19.93 -6.74
C LEU A 39 -1.12 20.10 -8.22
N GLY A 40 -1.58 19.22 -9.11
CA GLY A 40 -1.29 19.27 -10.53
C GLY A 40 0.08 18.68 -10.92
N ASN A 41 0.62 17.78 -10.10
CA ASN A 41 1.89 17.09 -10.36
C ASN A 41 1.67 15.58 -10.60
N PRO A 42 0.98 15.17 -11.67
CA PRO A 42 0.64 13.77 -11.93
C PRO A 42 1.87 12.88 -12.12
N ASP A 43 2.95 13.39 -12.73
CA ASP A 43 4.20 12.64 -12.90
C ASP A 43 4.83 12.24 -11.57
N ARG A 44 4.81 13.16 -10.59
CA ARG A 44 5.34 12.90 -9.25
C ARG A 44 4.45 11.90 -8.49
N ALA A 45 3.13 12.03 -8.63
CA ALA A 45 2.18 11.08 -8.07
C ALA A 45 2.41 9.67 -8.63
N GLY A 46 2.49 9.54 -9.96
CA GLY A 46 2.76 8.27 -10.64
C GLY A 46 4.08 7.65 -10.23
N ALA A 47 5.15 8.45 -10.10
CA ALA A 47 6.44 7.96 -9.63
C ALA A 47 6.37 7.37 -8.21
N ILE A 48 5.66 8.04 -7.29
CA ILE A 48 5.47 7.53 -5.92
C ILE A 48 4.66 6.23 -5.92
N CYS A 49 3.56 6.17 -6.68
CA CYS A 49 2.75 4.97 -6.78
C CYS A 49 3.53 3.80 -7.40
N LYS A 50 4.38 4.07 -8.40
CA LYS A 50 5.25 3.06 -8.99
C LYS A 50 6.28 2.55 -7.99
N MET A 51 6.87 3.42 -7.17
CA MET A 51 7.77 2.98 -6.09
C MET A 51 7.09 1.99 -5.13
N LEU A 52 5.82 2.20 -4.79
CA LEU A 52 5.04 1.25 -3.97
C LEU A 52 4.87 -0.11 -4.63
N VAL A 53 4.55 -0.13 -5.94
CA VAL A 53 4.46 -1.37 -6.73
C VAL A 53 5.80 -2.09 -6.78
N ASP A 54 6.85 -1.38 -7.22
CA ASP A 54 8.19 -1.94 -7.39
C ASP A 54 8.70 -2.53 -6.07
N TYR A 55 8.48 -1.85 -4.94
CA TYR A 55 8.83 -2.36 -3.62
C TYR A 55 8.07 -3.64 -3.29
N GLY A 56 6.74 -3.62 -3.42
CA GLY A 56 5.89 -4.77 -3.09
C GLY A 56 6.18 -6.01 -3.93
N GLU A 57 6.53 -5.84 -5.21
CA GLU A 57 6.91 -6.95 -6.09
C GLU A 57 8.31 -7.48 -5.80
N THR A 58 9.26 -6.58 -5.52
CA THR A 58 10.67 -6.95 -5.31
C THR A 58 10.87 -7.66 -3.97
N HIS A 59 10.26 -7.15 -2.90
CA HIS A 59 10.54 -7.60 -1.53
C HIS A 59 9.60 -8.69 -1.01
N ALA A 60 8.58 -9.10 -1.77
CA ALA A 60 7.61 -10.10 -1.34
C ALA A 60 8.22 -11.48 -1.01
N GLY A 61 9.37 -11.81 -1.61
CA GLY A 61 10.08 -13.07 -1.41
C GLY A 61 11.27 -12.99 -0.45
N ASP A 62 11.53 -11.82 0.14
CA ASP A 62 12.71 -11.62 0.98
C ASP A 62 12.59 -12.39 2.31
N GLU A 63 13.70 -13.01 2.73
CA GLU A 63 13.84 -13.55 4.08
C GLU A 63 13.99 -12.40 5.07
N VAL A 64 12.91 -12.11 5.81
CA VAL A 64 12.94 -11.12 6.88
C VAL A 64 13.50 -11.74 8.15
N LYS A 65 14.67 -11.25 8.57
CA LYS A 65 15.32 -11.62 9.84
C LYS A 65 15.22 -10.45 10.82
N MET A 66 14.84 -10.74 12.06
CA MET A 66 14.83 -9.76 13.13
C MET A 66 16.18 -9.75 13.84
N ASP A 67 16.73 -8.55 14.05
CA ASP A 67 17.84 -8.38 14.97
C ASP A 67 17.32 -8.58 16.39
N TYR A 68 17.68 -9.71 17.01
CA TYR A 68 17.22 -10.17 18.33
C TYR A 68 17.45 -9.16 19.49
N PHE A 69 18.16 -8.05 19.24
CA PHE A 69 18.43 -6.97 20.19
C PHE A 69 17.59 -5.69 19.99
N ALA A 70 16.66 -5.66 19.02
CA ALA A 70 15.79 -4.51 18.82
C ALA A 70 14.76 -4.40 19.96
N VAL A 71 14.98 -3.44 20.87
CA VAL A 71 14.21 -3.20 22.11
C VAL A 71 12.80 -2.64 21.87
N SER A 72 12.26 -2.77 20.66
CA SER A 72 11.10 -2.02 20.15
C SER A 72 9.90 -2.89 19.74
N LEU A 73 9.89 -4.20 19.99
CA LEU A 73 8.73 -5.05 19.69
C LEU A 73 7.85 -5.28 20.93
N PRO A 74 6.53 -4.95 20.89
CA PRO A 74 5.58 -5.47 21.86
C PRO A 74 5.32 -6.97 21.61
N ASP A 75 5.32 -7.74 22.71
CA ASP A 75 4.94 -9.14 22.94
C ASP A 75 4.88 -10.14 21.77
N PHE A 76 5.71 -11.19 21.90
CA PHE A 76 5.59 -12.53 21.31
C PHE A 76 5.73 -12.69 19.77
N VAL A 77 6.69 -12.01 19.14
CA VAL A 77 7.18 -12.42 17.80
C VAL A 77 8.24 -13.53 17.96
N VAL A 78 7.79 -14.76 18.24
CA VAL A 78 8.70 -15.89 18.56
C VAL A 78 9.03 -16.76 17.34
N PHE A 79 8.40 -16.56 16.17
CA PHE A 79 8.53 -17.49 15.03
C PHE A 79 8.84 -16.81 13.69
N GLU A 80 9.86 -17.31 12.99
CA GLU A 80 10.29 -16.84 11.66
C GLU A 80 9.20 -16.97 10.58
N ASP A 81 8.36 -18.01 10.67
CA ASP A 81 7.21 -18.22 9.76
C ASP A 81 6.18 -17.08 9.82
N ASP A 82 6.06 -16.40 10.97
CA ASP A 82 5.18 -15.25 11.13
C ASP A 82 5.78 -14.02 10.42
N LEU A 83 7.12 -13.86 10.44
CA LEU A 83 7.80 -12.75 9.77
C LEU A 83 7.68 -12.82 8.25
N ALA A 84 7.90 -13.99 7.65
CA ALA A 84 7.74 -14.18 6.21
C ALA A 84 6.30 -13.92 5.77
N ARG A 85 5.31 -14.41 6.53
CA ARG A 85 3.89 -14.16 6.27
C ARG A 85 3.55 -12.66 6.35
N ARG A 86 3.99 -11.98 7.42
CA ARG A 86 3.77 -10.54 7.62
C ARG A 86 4.42 -9.71 6.52
N ASN A 87 5.64 -10.05 6.12
CA ASN A 87 6.33 -9.39 5.01
C ASN A 87 5.55 -9.53 3.71
N LEU A 88 5.06 -10.74 3.41
CA LEU A 88 4.25 -10.98 2.21
C LEU A 88 2.95 -10.17 2.25
N ILE A 89 2.23 -10.13 3.38
CA ILE A 89 1.02 -9.30 3.55
C ILE A 89 1.34 -7.82 3.32
N HIS A 90 2.42 -7.30 3.92
CA HIS A 90 2.87 -5.91 3.79
C HIS A 90 3.20 -5.57 2.34
N CYS A 91 3.99 -6.42 1.68
CA CYS A 91 4.39 -6.25 0.28
C CYS A 91 3.18 -6.26 -0.67
N ARG A 92 2.24 -7.20 -0.48
CA ARG A 92 1.00 -7.24 -1.27
C ARG A 92 0.13 -6.00 -1.05
N THR A 93 0.07 -5.51 0.19
CA THR A 93 -0.67 -4.28 0.52
C THR A 93 -0.02 -3.06 -0.14
N MET A 94 1.31 -2.94 -0.11
CA MET A 94 2.04 -1.87 -0.80
C MET A 94 1.80 -1.87 -2.31
N ALA A 95 1.91 -3.03 -2.95
CA ALA A 95 1.62 -3.15 -4.37
C ALA A 95 0.17 -2.75 -4.68
N GLY A 96 -0.79 -3.21 -3.88
CA GLY A 96 -2.21 -2.84 -4.02
C GLY A 96 -2.46 -1.34 -3.91
N LEU A 97 -1.81 -0.65 -2.96
CA LEU A 97 -1.89 0.80 -2.81
C LEU A 97 -1.28 1.52 -4.02
N GLY A 98 -0.14 1.05 -4.52
CA GLY A 98 0.51 1.58 -5.71
C GLY A 98 -0.37 1.48 -6.96
N TYR A 99 -0.90 0.28 -7.25
CA TYR A 99 -1.84 0.08 -8.36
C TYR A 99 -3.10 0.92 -8.23
N LEU A 100 -3.66 1.03 -7.00
CA LEU A 100 -4.82 1.88 -6.75
C LEU A 100 -4.52 3.34 -7.09
N GLY A 101 -3.35 3.85 -6.69
CA GLY A 101 -2.91 5.21 -7.00
C GLY A 101 -2.60 5.46 -8.49
N LEU A 102 -2.27 4.41 -9.25
CA LEU A 102 -2.10 4.45 -10.71
C LEU A 102 -3.44 4.31 -11.46
N GLY A 103 -4.53 3.95 -10.78
CA GLY A 103 -5.82 3.65 -11.40
C GLY A 103 -5.88 2.25 -12.03
N GLU A 104 -4.92 1.38 -11.74
CA GLU A 104 -4.88 -0.01 -12.18
C GLU A 104 -5.74 -0.89 -11.25
N VAL A 105 -7.06 -0.69 -11.34
CA VAL A 105 -8.00 -1.17 -10.33
C VAL A 105 -8.01 -2.70 -10.19
N ASP A 106 -7.87 -3.44 -11.30
CA ASP A 106 -7.90 -4.90 -11.27
C ASP A 106 -6.67 -5.48 -10.56
N ALA A 107 -5.50 -4.90 -10.85
CA ALA A 107 -4.25 -5.25 -10.19
C ALA A 107 -4.31 -4.90 -8.69
N ALA A 108 -4.88 -3.74 -8.35
CA ALA A 108 -5.08 -3.34 -6.96
C ALA A 108 -5.97 -4.34 -6.19
N VAL A 109 -7.13 -4.70 -6.73
CA VAL A 109 -8.04 -5.67 -6.11
C VAL A 109 -7.36 -7.02 -5.95
N SER A 110 -6.67 -7.52 -6.99
CA SER A 110 -5.95 -8.79 -6.93
C SER A 110 -4.85 -8.79 -5.87
N ALA A 111 -4.11 -7.69 -5.73
CA ALA A 111 -3.05 -7.57 -4.73
C ALA A 111 -3.62 -7.56 -3.30
N PHE A 112 -4.71 -6.83 -3.06
CA PHE A 112 -5.38 -6.85 -1.76
C PHE A 112 -6.05 -8.19 -1.45
N ASP A 113 -6.62 -8.87 -2.44
CA ASP A 113 -7.16 -10.23 -2.27
C ASP A 113 -6.06 -11.22 -1.86
N ALA A 114 -4.87 -11.11 -2.45
CA ALA A 114 -3.73 -11.93 -2.05
C ALA A 114 -3.28 -11.65 -0.61
N ALA A 115 -3.32 -10.39 -0.16
CA ALA A 115 -3.05 -10.03 1.23
C ALA A 115 -4.12 -10.60 2.19
N LEU A 116 -5.40 -10.46 1.84
CA LEU A 116 -6.53 -10.92 2.67
C LEU A 116 -6.67 -12.44 2.71
N ALA A 117 -6.16 -13.16 1.71
CA ALA A 117 -6.06 -14.62 1.76
C ALA A 117 -5.10 -15.11 2.86
N LEU A 118 -4.11 -14.27 3.23
CA LEU A 118 -3.13 -14.56 4.28
C LEU A 118 -3.57 -14.01 5.64
N ASP A 119 -4.22 -12.84 5.66
CA ASP A 119 -4.83 -12.24 6.84
C ASP A 119 -6.22 -11.64 6.50
N PRO A 120 -7.31 -12.41 6.69
CA PRO A 120 -8.67 -11.93 6.43
C PRO A 120 -9.11 -10.75 7.30
N ALA A 121 -8.42 -10.49 8.43
CA ALA A 121 -8.74 -9.40 9.35
C ALA A 121 -7.93 -8.12 9.06
N HIS A 122 -7.10 -8.13 8.01
CA HIS A 122 -6.22 -7.00 7.70
C HIS A 122 -7.04 -5.75 7.28
N LEU A 123 -7.13 -4.78 8.19
CA LEU A 123 -7.99 -3.61 8.03
C LEU A 123 -7.59 -2.75 6.83
N GLY A 124 -6.29 -2.46 6.67
CA GLY A 124 -5.78 -1.60 5.59
C GLY A 124 -6.16 -2.13 4.20
N ALA A 125 -5.77 -3.37 3.91
CA ALA A 125 -6.17 -4.11 2.71
C ALA A 125 -7.69 -4.16 2.49
N THR A 126 -8.50 -4.45 3.53
CA THR A 126 -9.97 -4.51 3.40
C THR A 126 -10.55 -3.17 2.95
N LEU A 127 -10.14 -2.08 3.59
CA LEU A 127 -10.63 -0.74 3.28
C LEU A 127 -10.29 -0.35 1.84
N HIS A 128 -9.02 -0.46 1.46
CA HIS A 128 -8.56 -0.01 0.13
C HIS A 128 -9.05 -0.92 -1.00
N ARG A 129 -9.20 -2.23 -0.76
CA ARG A 129 -9.86 -3.14 -1.70
C ARG A 129 -11.30 -2.72 -1.98
N ASN A 130 -12.05 -2.35 -0.94
CA ASN A 130 -13.43 -1.92 -1.11
C ASN A 130 -13.52 -0.62 -1.91
N GLU A 131 -12.59 0.32 -1.70
CA GLU A 131 -12.48 1.53 -2.53
C GLU A 131 -12.14 1.20 -3.99
N ALA A 132 -11.14 0.34 -4.22
CA ALA A 132 -10.81 -0.14 -5.57
C ALA A 132 -12.01 -0.79 -6.27
N ALA A 133 -12.74 -1.68 -5.58
CA ALA A 133 -13.92 -2.36 -6.14
C ALA A 133 -15.07 -1.39 -6.48
N LYS A 134 -15.24 -0.29 -5.73
CA LYS A 134 -16.22 0.75 -6.07
C LYS A 134 -15.83 1.48 -7.37
N LEU A 135 -14.55 1.82 -7.53
CA LEU A 135 -14.01 2.45 -8.73
C LEU A 135 -14.18 1.55 -9.97
N HIS A 136 -13.91 0.25 -9.82
CA HIS A 136 -14.10 -0.74 -10.88
C HIS A 136 -15.55 -0.78 -11.40
N LYS A 137 -16.53 -0.86 -10.48
CA LYS A 137 -17.96 -0.89 -10.83
C LYS A 137 -18.42 0.41 -11.50
N THR A 138 -17.85 1.55 -11.11
CA THR A 138 -18.19 2.85 -11.69
C THR A 138 -17.66 2.95 -13.13
N ALA A 139 -16.44 2.47 -13.40
CA ALA A 139 -15.88 2.42 -14.75
C ALA A 139 -16.75 1.58 -15.70
N ILE A 140 -17.19 0.39 -15.26
CA ILE A 140 -18.06 -0.51 -16.05
C ILE A 140 -19.48 0.07 -16.23
N GLY A 141 -20.03 0.70 -15.19
CA GLY A 141 -21.36 1.31 -15.23
C GLY A 141 -21.47 2.48 -16.22
N VAL A 142 -20.40 3.26 -16.38
CA VAL A 142 -20.31 4.33 -17.39
C VAL A 142 -20.22 3.74 -18.80
N THR A 143 -19.58 2.58 -18.99
CA THR A 143 -19.50 1.91 -20.30
C THR A 143 -20.86 1.34 -20.75
N SER A 144 -21.75 1.03 -19.80
CA SER A 144 -23.06 0.41 -20.09
C SER A 144 -24.21 1.41 -20.28
N GLN A 145 -23.98 2.72 -20.14
CA GLN A 145 -25.00 3.77 -20.36
C GLN A 145 -24.83 4.55 -21.68
N ASN A 146 -23.87 4.15 -22.54
CA ASN A 146 -23.61 4.78 -23.84
C ASN A 146 -23.87 3.84 -25.04
N VAL A 147 -24.86 2.95 -24.93
CA VAL A 147 -25.38 2.15 -26.05
C VAL A 147 -26.87 2.38 -26.22
#